data_AF-A0A420VCT6-F1
#
_entry.id   AF-A0A420VCT6-F1
#
_cell.length_a   1.000
_cell.length_b   1.000
_cell.length_c   1.000
_cell.angle_alpha   90.00
_cell.angle_beta   90.00
_cell.angle_gamma   90.00
#
_symmetry.space_group_name_H-M   'P 1'
#
loop_
_entity.id
_entity.type
_entity.pdbx_description
1 polymer ?
#
loop_
_entity_poly.entity_id
_entity_poly.type
_entity_poly.pdbx_seq_one_letter_code
_entity_poly.pdbx_strand_id
1 'polypeptide(L)'
;MIENAVASIGRLLPDIRGLNKRWLALQYLEGNPVVRSMPELQRVKDRLQAVCRELEGDLQKEEGPAPLKQVIYKKRQQFIDEIIAEAVKIKDPAKRTMTETIDRIVTNKYAGVPIFIAAMYLMFCITFDWVGAPLSDLLDRFISGPLTDWIQAGLRQVHAAPFIEDIVINGIIAGVGGVLVFVPQIFVLFFFISFIEDSGYMARIAMVMDRFMESVGLNGKAIIPLIIGFGCNVPGVMAARTIEQPKERLLTVLLTPLMSCSARLRSTVCSLRPFLKNIRRSSSCLSIFWA
;
A
#
# COMPACT_ATOMS: atom_id res chain seq x y z
N MET A 1 -29.69 0.70 -31.34
CA MET A 1 -29.48 2.16 -31.26
C MET A 1 -28.00 2.53 -31.23
N ILE A 2 -27.22 2.06 -30.25
CA ILE A 2 -25.78 2.36 -30.14
C ILE A 2 -25.01 1.97 -31.42
N GLU A 3 -25.27 0.78 -31.98
CA GLU A 3 -24.64 0.33 -33.24
C GLU A 3 -25.01 1.23 -34.44
N ASN A 4 -26.22 1.79 -34.47
CA ASN A 4 -26.62 2.71 -35.53
C ASN A 4 -25.86 4.03 -35.42
N ALA A 5 -25.69 4.57 -34.20
CA ALA A 5 -24.88 5.76 -33.99
C ALA A 5 -23.39 5.52 -34.27
N VAL A 6 -22.86 4.34 -33.93
CA VAL A 6 -21.49 3.93 -34.28
C VAL A 6 -21.32 3.88 -35.80
N ALA A 7 -22.30 3.35 -36.55
CA ALA A 7 -22.27 3.35 -38.01
C ALA A 7 -22.37 4.77 -38.60
N SER A 8 -23.24 5.63 -38.05
CA SER A 8 -23.38 7.03 -38.48
C SER A 8 -22.10 7.84 -38.24
N ILE A 9 -21.47 7.68 -37.07
CA ILE A 9 -20.18 8.30 -36.76
C ILE A 9 -19.07 7.70 -37.64
N GLY A 10 -19.08 6.40 -37.87
CA GLY A 10 -18.12 5.71 -38.75
C GLY A 10 -18.09 6.27 -40.18
N ARG A 11 -19.22 6.77 -40.69
CA ARG A 11 -19.31 7.43 -42.01
C ARG A 11 -18.76 8.85 -42.01
N LEU A 12 -18.78 9.53 -40.87
CA LEU A 12 -18.31 10.90 -40.69
C LEU A 12 -16.80 10.97 -40.39
N LEU A 13 -16.20 9.86 -39.97
CA LEU A 13 -14.80 9.79 -39.59
C LEU A 13 -13.87 9.70 -40.81
N PRO A 14 -12.77 10.47 -40.83
CA PRO A 14 -11.73 10.32 -41.84
C PRO A 14 -11.05 8.95 -41.70
N ASP A 15 -10.50 8.44 -42.81
CA ASP A 15 -9.76 7.18 -42.80
C ASP A 15 -8.35 7.40 -42.24
N ILE A 16 -8.19 7.12 -40.95
CA ILE A 16 -6.90 7.25 -40.26
C ILE A 16 -6.17 5.92 -40.42
N ARG A 17 -5.01 5.94 -41.10
CA ARG A 17 -4.21 4.72 -41.36
C ARG A 17 -3.89 4.00 -40.05
N GLY A 18 -4.29 2.72 -39.97
CA GLY A 18 -3.98 1.83 -38.84
C GLY A 18 -5.05 1.74 -37.75
N LEU A 19 -6.15 2.50 -37.83
CA LEU A 19 -7.22 2.46 -36.83
C LEU A 19 -8.55 2.02 -37.44
N ASN A 20 -9.27 1.14 -36.74
CA ASN A 20 -10.60 0.71 -37.15
C ASN A 20 -11.63 1.83 -36.85
N LYS A 21 -12.35 2.30 -37.88
CA LYS A 21 -13.38 3.34 -37.79
C LYS A 21 -14.45 3.03 -36.74
N ARG A 22 -14.82 1.76 -36.57
CA ARG A 22 -15.80 1.32 -35.56
C ARG A 22 -15.29 1.56 -34.14
N TRP A 23 -14.04 1.21 -33.88
CA TRP A 23 -13.42 1.40 -32.57
C TRP A 23 -13.28 2.89 -32.23
N LEU A 24 -12.87 3.70 -33.21
CA LEU A 24 -12.73 5.14 -33.05
C LEU A 24 -14.07 5.82 -32.73
N ALA A 25 -15.15 5.41 -33.41
CA ALA A 25 -16.50 5.86 -33.13
C ALA A 25 -16.96 5.51 -31.70
N LEU A 26 -16.71 4.28 -31.26
CA LEU A 26 -16.99 3.82 -29.91
C LEU A 26 -16.20 4.60 -28.84
N GLN A 27 -14.92 4.85 -29.05
CA GLN A 27 -14.09 5.62 -28.12
C GLN A 27 -14.50 7.10 -28.03
N TYR A 28 -14.98 7.67 -29.14
CA TYR A 28 -15.51 9.03 -29.14
C TYR A 28 -16.81 9.13 -28.33
N LEU A 29 -17.73 8.17 -28.50
CA LEU A 29 -18.98 8.04 -27.73
C LEU A 29 -18.70 7.83 -26.23
N GLU A 30 -17.69 7.03 -25.90
CA GLU A 30 -17.27 6.77 -24.52
C GLU A 30 -16.64 8.01 -23.84
N GLY A 31 -16.26 9.02 -24.62
CA GLY A 31 -15.74 10.29 -24.13
C GLY A 31 -14.24 10.29 -23.84
N ASN A 32 -13.46 9.43 -24.52
CA ASN A 32 -12.03 9.36 -24.32
C ASN A 32 -11.34 10.71 -24.65
N PRO A 33 -10.61 11.33 -23.69
CA PRO A 33 -10.01 12.65 -23.89
C PRO A 33 -8.99 12.68 -25.02
N VAL A 34 -8.23 11.58 -25.21
CA VAL A 34 -7.22 11.48 -26.28
C VAL A 34 -7.87 11.55 -27.65
N VAL A 35 -8.94 10.78 -27.86
CA VAL A 35 -9.67 10.72 -29.14
C VAL A 35 -10.38 12.06 -29.42
N ARG A 36 -10.93 12.72 -28.41
CA ARG A 36 -11.57 14.04 -28.57
C ARG A 36 -10.58 15.16 -28.87
N SER A 37 -9.30 15.00 -28.49
CA SER A 37 -8.24 15.97 -28.78
C SER A 37 -7.57 15.80 -30.15
N MET A 38 -7.95 14.77 -30.93
CA MET A 38 -7.34 14.51 -32.24
C MET A 38 -7.67 15.63 -33.25
N PRO A 39 -6.65 16.18 -33.94
CA PRO A 39 -6.83 17.30 -34.86
C PRO A 39 -7.69 16.91 -36.08
N GLU A 40 -7.67 15.64 -36.51
CA GLU A 40 -8.48 15.18 -37.65
C GLU A 40 -9.98 15.21 -37.36
N LEU A 41 -10.38 15.01 -36.09
CA LEU A 41 -11.78 15.01 -35.66
C LEU A 41 -12.32 16.41 -35.39
N GLN A 42 -11.45 17.41 -35.22
CA GLN A 42 -11.86 18.78 -34.90
C GLN A 42 -12.72 19.42 -36.01
N ARG A 43 -12.49 19.02 -37.26
CA ARG A 43 -13.29 19.49 -38.43
C ARG A 43 -14.72 18.98 -38.45
N VAL A 44 -14.97 17.83 -37.82
CA VAL A 44 -16.28 17.14 -37.85
C VAL A 44 -16.95 17.16 -36.48
N LYS A 45 -16.35 17.86 -35.51
CA LYS A 45 -16.75 17.87 -34.10
C LYS A 45 -18.21 18.25 -33.88
N ASP A 46 -18.71 19.27 -34.57
CA ASP A 46 -20.09 19.73 -34.38
C ASP A 46 -21.11 18.68 -34.84
N ARG A 47 -20.82 17.99 -35.95
CA ARG A 47 -21.66 16.90 -36.45
C ARG A 47 -21.60 15.68 -35.54
N LEU A 48 -20.41 15.35 -35.03
CA LEU A 48 -20.23 14.25 -34.09
C LEU A 48 -20.97 14.51 -32.77
N GLN A 49 -20.93 15.75 -32.26
CA GLN A 49 -21.66 16.15 -31.07
C GLN A 49 -23.18 16.13 -31.29
N ALA A 50 -23.67 16.48 -32.48
CA ALA A 50 -25.08 16.37 -32.81
C ALA A 50 -25.58 14.92 -32.71
N VAL A 51 -24.83 13.97 -33.26
CA VAL A 51 -25.17 12.53 -33.17
C VAL A 51 -25.11 12.03 -31.72
N CYS A 52 -24.13 12.48 -30.93
CA CYS A 52 -24.08 12.14 -29.50
C CYS A 52 -25.31 12.65 -28.74
N ARG A 53 -25.75 13.90 -28.99
CA ARG A 53 -26.93 14.48 -28.34
C ARG A 53 -28.23 13.78 -28.74
N GLU A 54 -28.35 13.40 -30.01
CA GLU A 54 -29.49 12.63 -30.51
C GLU A 54 -29.55 11.26 -29.80
N LEU A 55 -28.42 10.57 -29.73
CA LEU A 55 -28.32 9.28 -29.03
C LEU A 55 -28.61 9.41 -27.53
N GLU A 56 -28.09 10.45 -26.86
CA GLU A 56 -28.39 10.72 -25.44
C GLU A 56 -29.88 10.98 -25.23
N GLY A 57 -30.52 11.77 -26.11
CA GLY A 57 -31.95 12.06 -26.04
C GLY A 57 -32.83 10.83 -26.27
N ASP A 58 -32.41 9.93 -27.16
CA ASP A 58 -33.10 8.66 -27.40
C ASP A 58 -32.92 7.67 -26.24
N LEU A 59 -31.71 7.55 -25.70
CA LEU A 59 -31.43 6.69 -24.55
C LEU A 59 -32.14 7.17 -23.28
N GLN A 60 -32.29 8.49 -23.11
CA GLN A 60 -32.99 9.06 -21.96
C GLN A 60 -34.48 8.67 -21.93
N LYS A 61 -35.09 8.39 -23.09
CA LYS A 61 -36.48 7.93 -23.19
C LYS A 61 -36.64 6.44 -22.83
N GLU A 62 -35.66 5.60 -23.13
CA GLU A 62 -35.73 4.14 -22.91
C GLU A 62 -35.17 3.70 -21.55
N GLU A 63 -33.96 4.16 -21.18
CA GLU A 63 -33.21 3.63 -20.03
C GLU A 63 -33.09 4.65 -18.87
N GLY A 64 -33.64 5.86 -19.03
CA GLY A 64 -33.61 6.94 -18.03
C GLY A 64 -32.37 7.85 -18.13
N PRO A 65 -32.19 8.82 -17.22
CA PRO A 65 -31.10 9.80 -17.27
C PRO A 65 -29.77 9.17 -16.81
N ALA A 66 -29.19 8.31 -17.65
CA ALA A 66 -27.85 7.77 -17.45
C ALA A 66 -26.86 8.36 -18.47
N PRO A 67 -25.64 8.74 -18.07
CA PRO A 67 -24.63 9.20 -19.01
C PRO A 67 -24.26 8.08 -19.98
N LEU A 68 -24.07 8.42 -21.26
CA LEU A 68 -23.80 7.48 -22.35
C LEU A 68 -22.65 6.49 -22.04
N LYS A 69 -21.62 6.96 -21.34
CA LYS A 69 -20.48 6.14 -20.89
C LYS A 69 -20.92 4.96 -20.00
N GLN A 70 -21.86 5.18 -19.08
CA GLN A 70 -22.35 4.12 -18.19
C GLN A 70 -23.17 3.07 -18.95
N VAL A 71 -23.97 3.50 -19.92
CA VAL A 71 -24.76 2.59 -20.76
C VAL A 71 -23.84 1.66 -21.58
N ILE A 72 -22.82 2.24 -22.23
CA ILE A 72 -21.82 1.46 -22.98
C ILE A 72 -21.08 0.49 -22.05
N TYR A 73 -20.67 0.94 -20.86
CA TYR A 73 -20.02 0.09 -19.87
C TYR A 73 -20.91 -1.08 -19.46
N LYS A 74 -22.19 -0.82 -19.15
CA LYS A 74 -23.16 -1.85 -18.76
C LYS A 74 -23.36 -2.89 -19.86
N LYS A 75 -23.47 -2.48 -21.13
CA LYS A 75 -23.60 -3.41 -22.26
C LYS A 75 -22.35 -4.26 -22.45
N ARG A 76 -21.14 -3.69 -22.30
CA ARG A 76 -19.89 -4.47 -22.32
C ARG A 76 -19.84 -5.48 -21.18
N GLN A 77 -20.22 -5.07 -19.97
CA GLN A 77 -20.22 -5.95 -18.81
C GLN A 77 -21.19 -7.12 -19.02
N GLN A 78 -22.42 -6.84 -19.50
CA GLN A 78 -23.40 -7.88 -19.82
C GLN A 78 -22.86 -8.89 -20.83
N PHE A 79 -22.21 -8.43 -21.90
CA PHE A 79 -21.61 -9.31 -22.90
C PHE A 79 -20.48 -10.17 -22.31
N ILE A 80 -19.64 -9.60 -21.45
CA ILE A 80 -18.59 -10.35 -20.74
C ILE A 80 -19.21 -11.39 -19.82
N ASP A 81 -20.25 -11.03 -19.06
CA ASP A 81 -20.93 -11.93 -18.12
C ASP A 81 -21.59 -13.11 -18.87
N GLU A 82 -22.18 -12.86 -20.05
CA GLU A 82 -22.71 -13.90 -20.94
C GLU A 82 -21.63 -14.88 -21.41
N ILE A 83 -20.48 -14.37 -21.88
CA ILE A 83 -19.34 -15.21 -22.28
C ILE A 83 -18.81 -16.02 -21.10
N ILE A 84 -18.69 -15.40 -19.92
CA ILE A 84 -18.23 -16.08 -18.71
C ILE A 84 -19.20 -17.19 -18.33
N ALA A 85 -20.51 -16.95 -18.40
CA ALA A 85 -21.53 -17.95 -18.09
C ALA A 85 -21.47 -19.16 -19.03
N GLU A 86 -21.13 -18.94 -20.30
CA GLU A 86 -20.96 -20.03 -21.28
C GLU A 86 -19.63 -20.77 -21.12
N ALA A 87 -18.54 -20.05 -20.85
CA ALA A 87 -17.20 -20.61 -20.77
C ALA A 87 -16.88 -21.27 -19.41
N VAL A 88 -17.50 -20.81 -18.33
CA VAL A 88 -17.18 -21.25 -16.96
C VAL A 88 -18.25 -22.19 -16.43
N LYS A 89 -17.94 -23.49 -16.41
CA LYS A 89 -18.70 -24.48 -15.64
C LYS A 89 -18.24 -24.47 -14.19
N ILE A 90 -18.98 -23.77 -13.33
CA ILE A 90 -18.72 -23.77 -11.89
C ILE A 90 -19.09 -25.16 -11.34
N LYS A 91 -18.08 -25.95 -10.97
CA LYS A 91 -18.27 -27.17 -10.20
C LYS A 91 -18.59 -26.77 -8.75
N ASP A 92 -19.82 -27.05 -8.33
CA ASP A 92 -20.26 -27.15 -6.93
C ASP A 92 -20.39 -25.80 -6.15
N PRO A 93 -21.53 -25.08 -6.26
CA PRO A 93 -21.77 -23.83 -5.53
C PRO A 93 -21.97 -24.00 -4.01
N ALA A 94 -22.06 -25.25 -3.52
CA ALA A 94 -22.44 -25.58 -2.15
C ALA A 94 -21.25 -25.87 -1.22
N LYS A 95 -20.07 -26.19 -1.76
CA LYS A 95 -18.86 -26.37 -0.94
C LYS A 95 -18.21 -25.02 -0.69
N ARG A 96 -18.80 -24.27 0.24
CA ARG A 96 -18.12 -23.12 0.84
C ARG A 96 -16.82 -23.60 1.43
N THR A 97 -15.72 -23.32 0.75
CA THR A 97 -14.40 -23.58 1.31
C THR A 97 -14.22 -22.69 2.54
N MET A 98 -13.48 -23.15 3.55
CA MET A 98 -13.20 -22.34 4.76
C MET A 98 -12.67 -20.94 4.38
N THR A 99 -11.94 -20.86 3.27
CA THR A 99 -11.46 -19.64 2.61
C THR A 99 -12.58 -18.66 2.22
N GLU A 100 -13.70 -19.11 1.64
CA GLU A 100 -14.80 -18.23 1.25
C GLU A 100 -15.54 -17.61 2.46
N THR A 101 -15.55 -18.31 3.60
CA THR A 101 -16.20 -17.80 4.81
C THR A 101 -15.32 -16.76 5.51
N ILE A 102 -14.01 -17.01 5.55
CA ILE A 102 -13.01 -16.05 6.02
C ILE A 102 -13.04 -14.81 5.13
N ASP A 103 -13.09 -14.99 3.81
CA ASP A 103 -13.17 -13.88 2.86
C ASP A 103 -14.42 -13.07 3.11
N ARG A 104 -15.61 -13.67 3.26
CA ARG A 104 -16.84 -12.89 3.54
C ARG A 104 -16.76 -12.05 4.83
N ILE A 105 -16.09 -12.53 5.88
CA ILE A 105 -15.91 -11.79 7.12
C ILE A 105 -14.89 -10.66 6.93
N VAL A 106 -13.78 -10.94 6.25
CA VAL A 106 -12.69 -9.97 5.99
C VAL A 106 -13.12 -8.88 5.00
N THR A 107 -13.95 -9.21 4.00
CA THR A 107 -14.40 -8.26 2.96
C THR A 107 -15.64 -7.47 3.38
N ASN A 108 -16.21 -7.69 4.57
CA ASN A 108 -17.32 -6.87 5.03
C ASN A 108 -16.82 -5.45 5.32
N LYS A 109 -17.37 -4.45 4.62
CA LYS A 109 -17.02 -3.03 4.71
C LYS A 109 -16.86 -2.51 6.16
N TYR A 110 -17.63 -3.03 7.11
CA TYR A 110 -17.61 -2.58 8.50
C TYR A 110 -16.72 -3.43 9.41
N ALA A 111 -16.54 -4.72 9.11
CA ALA A 111 -15.72 -5.63 9.92
C ALA A 111 -14.26 -5.74 9.42
N GLY A 112 -14.02 -5.49 8.13
CA GLY A 112 -12.71 -5.60 7.50
C GLY A 112 -11.70 -4.59 8.06
N VAL A 113 -12.09 -3.33 8.28
CA VAL A 113 -11.20 -2.30 8.83
C VAL A 113 -10.79 -2.60 10.28
N PRO A 114 -11.71 -2.92 11.21
CA PRO A 114 -11.34 -3.33 12.58
C PRO A 114 -10.47 -4.58 12.62
N ILE A 115 -10.80 -5.62 11.84
CA ILE A 115 -10.03 -6.87 11.80
C ILE A 115 -8.61 -6.59 11.30
N PHE A 116 -8.47 -5.73 10.29
CA PHE A 116 -7.17 -5.34 9.77
C PHE A 116 -6.33 -4.60 10.82
N ILE A 117 -6.91 -3.60 11.49
CA ILE A 117 -6.23 -2.86 12.56
C ILE A 117 -5.82 -3.83 13.69
N ALA A 118 -6.70 -4.75 14.08
CA ALA A 118 -6.41 -5.75 15.09
C ALA A 118 -5.28 -6.70 14.66
N ALA A 119 -5.27 -7.17 13.40
CA ALA A 119 -4.22 -8.03 12.86
C ALA A 119 -2.86 -7.31 12.79
N MET A 120 -2.86 -6.04 12.36
CA MET A 120 -1.65 -5.21 12.37
C MET A 120 -1.16 -4.93 13.79
N TYR A 121 -2.07 -4.62 14.71
CA TYR A 121 -1.72 -4.44 16.13
C TYR A 121 -1.12 -5.72 16.72
N LEU A 122 -1.74 -6.87 16.47
CA LEU A 122 -1.24 -8.17 16.93
C LEU A 122 0.15 -8.47 16.34
N MET A 123 0.35 -8.21 15.04
CA MET A 123 1.66 -8.35 14.40
C MET A 123 2.71 -7.44 15.07
N PHE A 124 2.34 -6.20 15.40
CA PHE A 124 3.22 -5.27 16.10
C PHE A 124 3.58 -5.76 17.50
N CYS A 125 2.61 -6.20 18.30
CA CYS A 125 2.86 -6.78 19.62
C CYS A 125 3.74 -8.04 19.54
N ILE A 126 3.47 -8.92 18.57
CA ILE A 126 4.27 -10.14 18.41
C ILE A 126 5.72 -9.79 18.04
N THR A 127 5.88 -8.87 17.09
CA THR A 127 7.20 -8.46 16.62
C THR A 127 7.96 -7.75 17.72
N PHE A 128 7.42 -6.67 18.30
CA PHE A 128 8.18 -5.82 19.20
C PHE A 128 8.27 -6.35 20.64
N ASP A 129 7.17 -6.87 21.20
CA ASP A 129 7.10 -7.21 22.63
C ASP A 129 7.34 -8.70 22.89
N TRP A 130 6.71 -9.60 22.13
CA TRP A 130 6.78 -11.04 22.43
C TRP A 130 8.02 -11.74 21.92
N VAL A 131 8.45 -11.45 20.69
CA VAL A 131 9.57 -12.19 20.07
C VAL A 131 10.79 -11.29 19.96
N GLY A 132 10.61 -10.05 19.53
CA GLY A 132 11.68 -9.09 19.33
C GLY A 132 12.44 -8.72 20.59
N ALA A 133 11.72 -8.27 21.62
CA ALA A 133 12.32 -7.87 22.89
C ALA A 133 13.15 -8.99 23.55
N PRO A 134 12.64 -10.22 23.79
CA PRO A 134 13.45 -11.24 24.44
C PRO A 134 14.66 -11.68 23.61
N LEU A 135 14.53 -11.70 22.28
CA LEU A 135 15.62 -12.09 21.40
C LEU A 135 16.71 -11.01 21.35
N SER A 136 16.32 -9.74 21.38
CA SER A 136 17.21 -8.57 21.45
C SER A 136 17.93 -8.52 22.81
N ASP A 137 17.21 -8.70 23.91
CA ASP A 137 17.75 -8.71 25.26
C ASP A 137 18.73 -9.88 25.48
N LEU A 138 18.45 -11.05 24.90
CA LEU A 138 19.37 -12.18 24.97
C LEU A 138 20.69 -11.87 24.25
N LEU A 139 20.61 -11.24 23.09
CA LEU A 139 21.78 -10.82 22.32
C LEU A 139 22.56 -9.73 23.04
N ASP A 140 21.88 -8.76 23.64
CA ASP A 140 22.51 -7.70 24.44
C ASP A 140 23.24 -8.27 25.66
N ARG A 141 22.61 -9.20 26.38
CA ARG A 141 23.25 -9.92 27.51
C ARG A 141 24.46 -10.75 27.06
N PHE A 142 24.39 -11.36 25.88
CA PHE A 142 25.49 -12.15 25.34
C PHE A 142 26.69 -11.27 24.94
N ILE A 143 26.43 -10.11 24.33
CA ILE A 143 27.47 -9.17 23.93
C ILE A 143 28.07 -8.46 25.16
N SER A 144 27.22 -7.95 26.05
CA SER A 144 27.66 -7.16 27.21
C SER A 144 28.26 -8.00 28.34
N GLY A 145 27.95 -9.30 28.41
CA GLY A 145 28.53 -10.22 29.40
C GLY A 145 29.69 -11.03 28.81
N PRO A 146 29.48 -12.30 28.43
CA PRO A 146 30.54 -13.25 28.14
C PRO A 146 31.47 -12.81 27.01
N LEU A 147 30.97 -12.11 25.99
CA LEU A 147 31.81 -11.63 24.89
C LEU A 147 32.75 -10.51 25.34
N THR A 148 32.23 -9.55 26.11
CA THR A 148 33.01 -8.43 26.65
C THR A 148 34.02 -8.92 27.68
N ASP A 149 33.62 -9.83 28.57
CA ASP A 149 34.49 -10.42 29.60
C ASP A 149 35.66 -11.21 28.97
N TRP A 150 35.39 -11.97 27.90
CA TRP A 150 36.43 -12.69 27.17
C TRP A 150 37.44 -11.76 26.49
N ILE A 151 36.94 -10.70 25.86
CA ILE A 151 37.79 -9.71 25.20
C ILE A 151 38.62 -8.95 26.25
N GLN A 152 38.02 -8.59 27.39
CA GLN A 152 38.71 -7.95 28.50
C GLN A 152 39.82 -8.85 29.09
N ALA A 153 39.53 -10.14 29.28
CA ALA A 153 40.52 -11.11 29.74
C ALA A 153 41.69 -11.26 28.75
N GLY A 154 41.41 -11.28 27.45
CA GLY A 154 42.44 -11.31 26.40
C GLY A 154 43.31 -10.04 26.36
N LEU A 155 42.69 -8.86 26.47
CA LEU A 155 43.41 -7.58 26.49
C LEU A 155 44.31 -7.44 27.72
N ARG A 156 43.87 -7.96 28.88
CA ARG A 156 44.67 -7.98 30.12
C ARG A 156 45.89 -8.89 30.01
N GLN A 157 45.80 -10.03 29.30
CA GLN A 157 46.97 -10.89 29.08
C GLN A 157 48.05 -10.20 28.23
N VAL A 158 47.64 -9.38 27.26
CA VAL A 158 48.56 -8.63 26.37
C VAL A 158 49.13 -7.37 27.04
N HIS A 159 48.74 -7.03 28.28
CA HIS A 159 49.14 -5.79 28.95
C HIS A 159 48.81 -4.54 28.11
N ALA A 160 47.62 -4.50 27.50
CA ALA A 160 47.17 -3.35 26.73
C ALA A 160 47.04 -2.10 27.61
N ALA A 161 47.35 -0.93 27.06
CA ALA A 161 47.16 0.34 27.76
C ALA A 161 45.66 0.57 28.06
N PRO A 162 45.32 1.20 29.20
CA PRO A 162 43.92 1.38 29.63
C PRO A 162 43.06 2.15 28.61
N PHE A 163 43.68 3.05 27.84
CA PHE A 163 43.01 3.76 26.75
C PHE A 163 42.51 2.84 25.62
N ILE A 164 43.25 1.77 25.31
CA ILE A 164 42.88 0.83 24.25
C ILE A 164 41.73 -0.07 24.72
N GLU A 165 41.76 -0.47 26.00
CA GLU A 165 40.67 -1.23 26.62
C GLU A 165 39.35 -0.45 26.58
N ASP A 166 39.37 0.84 26.94
CA ASP A 166 38.19 1.70 26.90
C ASP A 166 37.64 1.90 25.48
N ILE A 167 38.49 2.11 24.48
CA ILE A 167 38.04 2.26 23.08
C ILE A 167 37.40 0.96 22.56
N VAL A 168 37.98 -0.18 22.88
CA VAL A 168 37.47 -1.47 22.38
C VAL A 168 36.15 -1.81 23.07
N ILE A 169 36.08 -1.69 24.40
CA ILE A 169 34.89 -2.06 25.18
C ILE A 169 33.78 -1.01 25.03
N ASN A 170 34.06 0.24 25.39
CA ASN A 170 33.04 1.30 25.44
C ASN A 170 32.81 1.96 24.07
N GLY A 171 33.74 1.82 23.13
CA GLY A 171 33.60 2.35 21.77
C GLY A 171 33.04 1.32 20.80
N ILE A 172 33.86 0.30 20.48
CA ILE A 172 33.54 -0.65 19.40
C ILE A 172 32.47 -1.65 19.85
N ILE A 173 32.66 -2.34 20.97
CA ILE A 173 31.73 -3.40 21.41
C ILE A 173 30.37 -2.80 21.77
N ALA A 174 30.34 -1.71 22.54
CA ALA A 174 29.08 -1.03 22.85
C ALA A 174 28.39 -0.47 21.60
N GLY A 175 29.14 0.11 20.65
CA GLY A 175 28.60 0.66 19.41
C GLY A 175 28.04 -0.42 18.48
N VAL A 176 28.83 -1.47 18.20
CA VAL A 176 28.45 -2.59 17.34
C VAL A 176 27.36 -3.44 18.01
N GLY A 177 27.43 -3.62 19.33
CA GLY A 177 26.42 -4.31 20.12
C GLY A 177 25.06 -3.65 19.99
N GLY A 178 25.01 -2.32 20.09
CA GLY A 178 23.78 -1.57 19.86
C GLY A 178 23.16 -1.81 18.47
N VAL A 179 23.97 -1.93 17.42
CA VAL A 179 23.49 -2.23 16.05
C VAL A 179 23.03 -3.69 15.93
N LEU A 180 23.79 -4.64 16.48
CA LEU A 180 23.48 -6.06 16.40
C LEU A 180 22.17 -6.43 17.11
N VAL A 181 21.87 -5.76 18.22
CA VAL A 181 20.62 -5.98 18.98
C VAL A 181 19.37 -5.63 18.15
N PHE A 182 19.48 -4.79 17.12
CA PHE A 182 18.35 -4.51 16.21
C PHE A 182 18.13 -5.57 15.12
N VAL A 183 19.12 -6.41 14.82
CA VAL A 183 19.03 -7.40 13.73
C VAL A 183 17.93 -8.44 13.98
N PRO A 184 17.80 -9.05 15.17
CA PRO A 184 16.73 -10.00 15.46
C PRO A 184 15.34 -9.38 15.31
N GLN A 185 15.19 -8.15 15.79
CA GLN A 185 13.93 -7.40 15.71
C GLN A 185 13.51 -7.18 14.24
N ILE A 186 14.46 -6.81 13.38
CA ILE A 186 14.22 -6.64 11.93
C ILE A 186 13.89 -7.99 11.28
N PHE A 187 14.61 -9.06 11.63
CA PHE A 187 14.36 -10.39 11.09
C PHE A 187 12.93 -10.87 11.38
N VAL A 188 12.48 -10.73 12.63
CA VAL A 188 11.12 -11.10 13.03
C VAL A 188 10.07 -10.28 12.27
N LEU A 189 10.29 -8.96 12.14
CA LEU A 189 9.40 -8.09 11.37
C LEU A 189 9.26 -8.58 9.92
N PHE A 190 10.38 -8.82 9.23
CA PHE A 190 10.38 -9.29 7.84
C PHE A 190 9.76 -10.69 7.69
N PHE A 191 9.95 -11.57 8.66
CA PHE A 191 9.32 -12.89 8.68
C PHE A 191 7.79 -12.76 8.70
N PHE A 192 7.23 -11.93 9.58
CA PHE A 192 5.78 -11.72 9.63
C PHE A 192 5.24 -10.97 8.41
N ILE A 193 5.97 -10.00 7.87
CA ILE A 193 5.57 -9.32 6.62
C ILE A 193 5.48 -10.33 5.48
N SER A 194 6.49 -11.18 5.33
CA SER A 194 6.53 -12.22 4.28
C SER A 194 5.39 -13.22 4.47
N PHE A 195 5.11 -13.64 5.71
CA PHE A 195 3.98 -14.52 6.01
C PHE A 195 2.62 -13.90 5.63
N ILE A 196 2.42 -12.60 5.89
CA ILE A 196 1.19 -11.88 5.51
C ILE A 196 1.10 -11.70 3.99
N GLU A 197 2.22 -11.45 3.32
CA GLU A 197 2.30 -11.37 1.87
C GLU A 197 1.92 -12.71 1.21
N ASP A 198 2.51 -13.81 1.68
CA ASP A 198 2.26 -15.17 1.17
C ASP A 198 0.83 -15.67 1.45
N SER A 199 0.20 -15.20 2.54
CA SER A 199 -1.19 -15.55 2.86
C SER A 199 -2.24 -14.96 1.91
N GLY A 200 -1.83 -14.06 0.99
CA GLY A 200 -2.72 -13.33 0.10
C GLY A 200 -3.64 -12.35 0.82
N TYR A 201 -3.46 -12.13 2.13
CA TYR A 201 -4.23 -11.16 2.91
C TYR A 201 -3.99 -9.73 2.40
N MET A 202 -2.77 -9.42 1.93
CA MET A 202 -2.42 -8.13 1.33
C MET A 202 -3.33 -7.72 0.16
N ALA A 203 -3.66 -8.65 -0.73
CA ALA A 203 -4.53 -8.38 -1.87
C ALA A 203 -5.96 -8.01 -1.43
N ARG A 204 -6.45 -8.64 -0.36
CA ARG A 204 -7.79 -8.38 0.20
C ARG A 204 -7.83 -7.04 0.95
N ILE A 205 -6.80 -6.74 1.75
CA ILE A 205 -6.70 -5.46 2.48
C ILE A 205 -6.67 -4.30 1.50
N ALA A 206 -5.88 -4.39 0.42
CA ALA A 206 -5.77 -3.34 -0.57
C ALA A 206 -7.15 -2.94 -1.12
N MET A 207 -8.03 -3.91 -1.39
CA MET A 207 -9.41 -3.63 -1.84
C MET A 207 -10.28 -2.96 -0.77
N VAL A 208 -10.14 -3.35 0.51
CA VAL A 208 -10.89 -2.72 1.61
C VAL A 208 -10.44 -1.26 1.82
N MET A 209 -9.14 -1.00 1.68
CA MET A 209 -8.54 0.32 1.91
C MET A 209 -8.58 1.25 0.69
N ASP A 210 -8.82 0.72 -0.51
CA ASP A 210 -8.91 1.49 -1.75
C ASP A 210 -9.87 2.68 -1.62
N ARG A 211 -11.03 2.46 -0.98
CA ARG A 211 -12.05 3.50 -0.78
C ARG A 211 -11.60 4.67 0.11
N PHE A 212 -10.76 4.43 1.11
CA PHE A 212 -10.21 5.51 1.94
C PHE A 212 -9.15 6.28 1.15
N MET A 213 -8.36 5.59 0.34
CA MET A 213 -7.23 6.20 -0.36
C MET A 213 -7.64 6.93 -1.63
N GLU A 214 -8.70 6.47 -2.30
CA GLU A 214 -9.34 7.15 -3.41
C GLU A 214 -9.83 8.56 -3.00
N SER A 215 -10.24 8.74 -1.74
CA SER A 215 -10.61 10.06 -1.20
C SER A 215 -9.42 11.04 -1.08
N VAL A 216 -8.20 10.50 -0.96
CA VAL A 216 -6.94 11.25 -0.91
C VAL A 216 -6.31 11.34 -2.32
N GLY A 217 -6.90 10.69 -3.33
CA GLY A 217 -6.39 10.65 -4.70
C GLY A 217 -5.20 9.73 -4.90
N LEU A 218 -5.06 8.69 -4.06
CA LEU A 218 -3.97 7.70 -4.09
C LEU A 218 -4.54 6.30 -4.34
N ASN A 219 -3.82 5.47 -5.09
CA ASN A 219 -4.16 4.07 -5.32
C ASN A 219 -4.13 3.23 -4.03
N GLY A 220 -5.12 2.34 -3.82
CA GLY A 220 -5.23 1.33 -2.76
C GLY A 220 -3.93 0.58 -2.40
N LYS A 221 -3.01 0.45 -3.34
CA LYS A 221 -1.69 -0.20 -3.13
C LYS A 221 -0.72 0.64 -2.27
N ALA A 222 -0.90 1.95 -2.18
CA ALA A 222 0.01 2.86 -1.46
C ALA A 222 -0.06 2.77 0.09
N ILE A 223 -1.03 2.05 0.65
CA ILE A 223 -1.18 1.89 2.10
C ILE A 223 -0.23 0.85 2.67
N ILE A 224 0.10 -0.18 1.87
CA ILE A 224 0.95 -1.29 2.27
C ILE A 224 2.33 -0.76 2.73
N PRO A 225 3.03 0.08 1.93
CA PRO A 225 4.30 0.67 2.35
C PRO A 225 4.16 1.64 3.54
N LEU A 226 3.03 2.35 3.64
CA LEU A 226 2.80 3.32 4.70
C LEU A 226 2.67 2.65 6.08
N ILE A 227 1.96 1.52 6.12
CA ILE A 227 1.75 0.73 7.34
C ILE A 227 3.03 0.00 7.75
N ILE A 228 3.74 -0.60 6.78
CA ILE A 228 5.04 -1.21 7.03
C ILE A 228 6.05 -0.14 7.52
N GLY A 229 5.97 1.06 6.95
CA GLY A 229 6.78 2.23 7.31
C GLY A 229 6.59 2.71 8.74
N PHE A 230 5.39 2.50 9.32
CA PHE A 230 5.12 2.81 10.74
C PHE A 230 5.98 1.94 11.68
N GLY A 231 6.19 0.67 11.33
CA GLY A 231 7.09 -0.22 12.08
C GLY A 231 8.55 0.11 11.84
N CYS A 232 8.98 0.02 10.57
CA CYS A 232 10.33 0.34 10.17
C CYS A 232 10.33 1.00 8.79
N ASN A 233 11.01 2.15 8.69
CA ASN A 233 11.05 2.93 7.46
C ASN A 233 11.82 2.20 6.33
N VAL A 234 12.77 1.32 6.67
CA VAL A 234 13.55 0.55 5.68
C VAL A 234 12.65 -0.38 4.85
N PRO A 235 11.90 -1.34 5.43
CA PRO A 235 10.97 -2.15 4.67
C PRO A 235 9.82 -1.33 4.07
N GLY A 236 9.40 -0.24 4.71
CA GLY A 236 8.37 0.66 4.15
C GLY A 236 8.81 1.27 2.81
N VAL A 237 10.02 1.82 2.75
CA VAL A 237 10.59 2.37 1.51
C VAL A 237 10.83 1.26 0.47
N MET A 238 11.29 0.08 0.89
CA MET A 238 11.47 -1.06 -0.01
C MET A 238 10.13 -1.54 -0.62
N ALA A 239 9.05 -1.56 0.17
CA ALA A 239 7.72 -1.98 -0.26
C ALA A 239 7.09 -1.02 -1.27
N ALA A 240 7.48 0.26 -1.26
CA ALA A 240 7.00 1.26 -2.21
C ALA A 240 7.34 0.93 -3.68
N ARG A 241 8.29 0.00 -3.93
CA ARG A 241 8.63 -0.47 -5.28
C ARG A 241 7.47 -1.19 -6.01
N THR A 242 6.47 -1.66 -5.27
CA THR A 242 5.28 -2.36 -5.82
C THR A 242 4.28 -1.43 -6.49
N ILE A 243 4.42 -0.11 -6.31
CA ILE A 243 3.53 0.90 -6.90
C ILE A 243 3.95 1.16 -8.36
N GLU A 244 3.03 0.92 -9.29
CA GLU A 244 3.23 1.05 -10.75
C GLU A 244 3.41 2.51 -11.19
N GLN A 245 2.67 3.44 -10.56
CA GLN A 245 2.73 4.84 -10.91
C GLN A 245 3.91 5.56 -10.23
N PRO A 246 4.78 6.25 -10.99
CA PRO A 246 5.98 6.87 -10.44
C PRO A 246 5.66 8.05 -9.50
N LYS A 247 4.56 8.78 -9.75
CA LYS A 247 4.12 9.90 -8.91
C LYS A 247 3.67 9.42 -7.53
N GLU A 248 2.86 8.38 -7.47
CA GLU A 248 2.39 7.78 -6.21
C GLU A 248 3.54 7.14 -5.44
N ARG A 249 4.43 6.41 -6.14
CA ARG A 249 5.62 5.83 -5.53
C ARG A 249 6.50 6.89 -4.85
N LEU A 250 6.75 8.00 -5.52
CA LEU A 250 7.55 9.10 -4.96
C LEU A 250 6.86 9.72 -3.75
N LEU A 251 5.55 9.94 -3.82
CA LEU A 251 4.77 10.48 -2.71
C LEU A 251 4.85 9.56 -1.48
N THR A 252 4.66 8.25 -1.66
CA THR A 252 4.74 7.27 -0.57
C THR A 252 6.13 7.26 0.06
N VAL A 253 7.20 7.25 -0.74
CA VAL A 253 8.58 7.30 -0.21
C VAL A 253 8.87 8.61 0.54
N LEU A 254 8.31 9.74 0.12
CA LEU A 254 8.43 11.02 0.82
C LEU A 254 7.62 11.08 2.12
N LEU A 255 6.48 10.39 2.16
CA LEU A 255 5.60 10.30 3.34
C LEU A 255 6.09 9.29 4.37
N THR A 256 6.78 8.22 3.96
CA THR A 256 7.23 7.15 4.88
C THR A 256 8.12 7.67 6.04
N PRO A 257 9.08 8.59 5.81
CA PRO A 257 9.83 9.22 6.89
C PRO A 257 8.99 10.08 7.84
N LEU A 258 7.84 10.60 7.41
CA LEU A 258 6.98 11.39 8.31
C LEU A 258 6.25 10.50 9.33
N MET A 259 6.22 9.18 9.11
CA MET A 259 5.75 8.21 10.10
C MET A 259 6.81 8.04 11.20
N SER A 260 6.39 8.20 12.46
CA SER A 260 7.28 8.07 13.61
C SER A 260 7.50 6.61 13.97
N CYS A 261 8.64 6.04 13.57
CA CYS A 261 9.06 4.73 14.06
C CYS A 261 9.63 4.82 15.50
N SER A 262 9.70 3.69 16.22
CA SER A 262 10.21 3.60 17.59
C SER A 262 11.62 4.17 17.78
N ALA A 263 12.49 4.06 16.78
CA ALA A 263 13.83 4.66 16.80
C ALA A 263 13.78 6.20 16.66
N ARG A 264 12.89 6.70 15.80
CA ARG A 264 12.74 8.14 15.56
C ARG A 264 12.08 8.84 16.75
N LEU A 265 11.10 8.20 17.41
CA LEU A 265 10.54 8.66 18.68
C LEU A 265 11.62 8.85 19.76
N ARG A 266 12.56 7.90 19.90
CA ARG A 266 13.70 8.06 20.82
C ARG A 266 14.58 9.24 20.45
N SER A 267 14.88 9.43 19.16
CA SER A 267 15.69 10.56 18.69
C SER A 267 14.99 11.92 18.88
N THR A 268 13.70 12.03 18.57
CA THR A 268 12.92 13.26 18.73
C THR A 268 12.74 13.60 20.20
N VAL A 269 12.44 12.62 21.06
CA VAL A 269 12.41 12.80 22.52
C VAL A 269 13.77 13.23 23.07
N CYS A 270 14.88 12.64 22.59
CA CYS A 270 16.21 13.01 23.04
C CYS A 270 16.59 14.44 22.61
N SER A 271 16.21 14.86 21.40
CA SER A 271 16.41 16.24 20.92
C SER A 271 15.48 17.25 21.60
N LEU A 272 14.27 16.84 22.03
CA LEU A 272 13.35 17.69 22.78
C LEU A 272 13.67 17.75 24.28
N ARG A 273 14.49 16.84 24.81
CA ARG A 273 14.83 16.73 26.24
C ARG A 273 15.40 18.03 26.85
N PRO A 274 16.25 18.82 26.15
CA PRO A 274 16.69 20.13 26.64
C PRO A 274 15.55 21.16 26.72
N PHE A 275 14.57 21.07 25.81
CA PHE A 275 13.44 22.00 25.71
C PHE A 275 12.32 21.67 26.73
N LEU A 276 12.06 20.38 26.94
CA LEU A 276 11.08 19.87 27.92
C LEU A 276 11.53 20.03 29.37
N LYS A 277 12.82 20.22 29.64
CA LYS A 277 13.33 20.50 31.00
C LYS A 277 12.76 21.81 31.58
N ASN A 278 12.23 22.70 30.74
CA ASN A 278 11.55 23.94 31.12
C ASN A 278 10.03 23.75 31.39
N ILE A 279 9.44 22.59 31.06
CA ILE A 279 8.00 22.29 31.18
C ILE A 279 7.74 21.19 32.23
N ARG A 280 8.59 21.13 33.27
CA ARG A 280 8.49 20.17 34.39
C ARG A 280 7.32 20.52 35.33
N ARG A 281 6.07 20.46 34.85
CA ARG A 281 4.87 20.53 35.70
C ARG A 281 3.65 19.71 35.25
N SER A 282 3.68 19.04 34.10
CA SER A 282 2.56 18.16 33.70
C SER A 282 3.05 16.73 33.43
N SER A 283 3.00 15.92 34.48
CA SER A 283 3.53 14.55 34.58
C SER A 283 2.71 13.49 33.83
N SER A 284 1.75 13.88 33.00
CA SER A 284 0.72 12.95 32.49
C SER A 284 0.88 12.54 31.02
N CYS A 285 1.72 13.23 30.24
CA CYS A 285 1.89 12.87 28.81
C CYS A 285 2.87 11.72 28.56
N LEU A 286 3.74 11.39 29.53
CA LEU A 286 4.79 10.40 29.32
C LEU A 286 4.31 8.94 29.50
N SER A 287 3.20 8.71 30.19
CA SER A 287 2.67 7.36 30.45
C SER A 287 1.85 6.78 29.29
N ILE A 288 1.37 7.61 28.36
CA ILE A 288 0.50 7.16 27.24
C ILE A 288 1.33 6.51 26.12
N PHE A 289 2.64 6.73 26.07
CA PHE A 289 3.52 6.21 25.02
C PHE A 289 4.46 5.07 25.49
N TRP A 290 4.34 4.66 26.75
CA TRP A 290 5.17 3.61 27.38
C TRP A 290 4.30 2.59 28.15
N ALA A 291 3.12 2.28 27.59
CA ALA A 291 2.27 1.17 27.97
C ALA A 291 1.96 0.33 26.72
#